data_AF-A0AAV0JP90-F1
#
_entry.id   AF-A0AAV0JP90-F1
#
_cell.length_a   1.000
_cell.length_b   1.000
_cell.length_c   1.000
_cell.angle_alpha   90.00
_cell.angle_beta   90.00
_cell.angle_gamma   90.00
#
_symmetry.space_group_name_H-M   'P 1'
#
loop_
_entity.id
_entity.type
_entity.pdbx_description
1 polymer ?
#
loop_
_entity_poly.entity_id
_entity_poly.type
_entity_poly.pdbx_seq_one_letter_code
_entity_poly.pdbx_strand_id
1 'polypeptide(L)'
;MGNSSSMLTQYDIEEVQGHCNHAFSQQEIVSLYQRFCQLDRSSGGFISADEFLSVPEFAVNPLAQRLLRTVDGLNFKEFVAFLSAFSPRATLQQKIEFIFKLYDSDGKGSVSYKDILDVLRDLTGHFISEEQREQVLKQVLEEAGYRKDSSLVFADFVKILGNPGLKMEVEVPVD
;
A
#
# COMPACT_ATOMS: atom_id res chain seq x y z
N MET A 1 -23.51 28.09 -8.63
CA MET A 1 -22.99 27.72 -9.96
C MET A 1 -21.48 27.79 -9.88
N GLY A 2 -20.80 26.65 -9.91
CA GLY A 2 -19.34 26.59 -9.76
C GLY A 2 -18.88 25.15 -9.75
N ASN A 3 -19.07 24.45 -10.87
CA ASN A 3 -18.51 23.12 -11.08
C ASN A 3 -17.28 23.28 -11.98
N SER A 4 -16.17 23.71 -11.39
CA SER A 4 -14.87 23.62 -12.05
C SER A 4 -14.42 22.18 -11.97
N SER A 5 -15.04 21.29 -12.75
CA SER A 5 -14.48 19.96 -12.99
C SER A 5 -13.19 20.15 -13.77
N SER A 6 -12.06 20.17 -13.05
CA SER A 6 -10.74 20.06 -13.64
C SER A 6 -10.66 18.72 -14.37
N MET A 7 -11.00 18.71 -15.66
CA MET A 7 -10.84 17.51 -16.47
C MET A 7 -9.34 17.21 -16.58
N LEU A 8 -8.95 15.96 -16.30
CA LEU A 8 -7.61 15.47 -16.60
C LEU A 8 -7.31 15.71 -18.09
N THR A 9 -6.17 16.32 -18.37
CA THR A 9 -5.71 16.44 -19.76
C THR A 9 -5.12 15.12 -20.22
N GLN A 10 -5.01 14.94 -21.55
CA GLN A 10 -4.34 13.77 -22.11
C GLN A 10 -2.89 13.63 -21.60
N TYR A 11 -2.20 14.77 -21.41
CA TYR A 11 -0.85 14.81 -20.85
C TYR A 11 -0.81 14.26 -19.42
N ASP A 12 -1.76 14.66 -18.56
CA ASP A 12 -1.82 14.19 -17.17
C ASP A 12 -2.06 12.68 -17.11
N ILE A 13 -2.93 12.16 -17.98
CA ILE A 13 -3.22 10.72 -18.08
C ILE A 13 -1.96 9.96 -18.48
N GLU A 14 -1.25 10.41 -19.52
CA GLU A 14 -0.03 9.77 -20.00
C GLU A 14 1.10 9.83 -18.95
N GLU A 15 1.22 10.95 -18.24
CA GLU A 15 2.21 11.10 -17.17
C GLU A 15 1.93 10.12 -16.01
N VAL A 16 0.67 10.04 -15.56
CA VAL A 16 0.26 9.10 -14.50
C VAL A 16 0.42 7.65 -14.97
N GLN A 17 0.06 7.36 -16.21
CA GLN A 17 0.19 6.04 -16.81
C GLN A 17 1.67 5.60 -16.85
N GLY A 18 2.57 6.49 -17.26
CA GLY A 18 4.01 6.25 -17.19
C GLY A 18 4.51 6.03 -15.76
N HIS A 19 4.02 6.84 -14.81
CA HIS A 19 4.43 6.76 -13.40
C HIS A 19 4.03 5.45 -12.72
N CYS A 20 2.88 4.87 -13.07
CA CYS A 20 2.40 3.59 -12.56
C CYS A 20 2.82 2.38 -13.41
N ASN A 21 3.84 2.51 -14.27
CA ASN A 21 4.32 1.44 -15.15
C ASN A 21 3.21 0.82 -16.04
N HIS A 22 2.24 1.63 -16.47
CA HIS A 22 1.08 1.19 -17.27
C HIS A 22 0.22 0.12 -16.58
N ALA A 23 0.23 0.09 -15.24
CA ALA A 23 -0.63 -0.81 -14.45
C ALA A 23 -2.13 -0.56 -14.72
N PHE A 24 -2.48 0.65 -15.14
CA PHE A 24 -3.84 1.07 -15.48
C PHE A 24 -3.93 1.60 -16.91
N SER A 25 -5.08 1.39 -17.53
CA SER A 25 -5.48 1.97 -18.80
C SER A 25 -5.97 3.40 -18.62
N GLN A 26 -6.09 4.15 -19.70
CA GLN A 26 -6.58 5.53 -19.66
C GLN A 26 -8.00 5.62 -19.07
N GLN A 27 -8.87 4.67 -19.39
CA GLN A 27 -10.23 4.59 -18.84
C GLN A 27 -10.21 4.33 -17.32
N GLU A 28 -9.35 3.41 -16.86
CA GLU A 28 -9.17 3.14 -15.44
C GLU A 28 -8.63 4.38 -14.70
N ILE A 29 -7.68 5.12 -15.28
CA ILE A 29 -7.15 6.37 -14.69
C ILE A 29 -8.24 7.42 -14.56
N VAL A 30 -9.10 7.59 -15.57
CA VAL A 30 -10.24 8.52 -15.50
C VAL A 30 -11.24 8.10 -14.41
N SER A 31 -11.55 6.81 -14.30
CA SER A 31 -12.41 6.28 -13.23
C SER A 31 -11.80 6.52 -11.84
N LEU A 32 -10.49 6.28 -11.69
CA LEU A 32 -9.76 6.55 -10.45
C LEU A 32 -9.75 8.04 -10.11
N TYR A 33 -9.68 8.94 -11.09
CA TYR A 33 -9.75 10.38 -10.87
C TYR A 33 -11.11 10.82 -10.37
N GLN A 34 -12.19 10.30 -10.95
CA GLN A 34 -13.54 10.58 -10.47
C GLN A 34 -13.71 10.13 -9.01
N ARG A 35 -13.18 8.95 -8.67
CA ARG A 35 -13.15 8.46 -7.28
C ARG A 35 -12.28 9.36 -6.39
N PHE A 36 -11.12 9.79 -6.86
CA PHE A 36 -10.26 10.72 -6.13
C PHE A 36 -11.00 12.01 -5.79
N CYS A 37 -11.69 12.63 -6.75
CA CYS A 37 -12.49 13.83 -6.50
C CYS A 37 -13.68 13.61 -5.54
N GLN A 38 -14.25 12.39 -5.50
CA GLN A 38 -15.30 12.05 -4.53
C GLN A 38 -14.74 11.90 -3.11
N LEU A 39 -13.47 11.49 -2.98
CA LEU A 39 -12.79 11.31 -1.70
C LEU A 39 -12.21 12.62 -1.18
N ASP A 40 -11.66 13.48 -2.04
CA ASP A 40 -11.17 14.84 -1.70
C ASP A 40 -12.34 15.80 -1.48
N ARG A 41 -13.00 15.65 -0.33
CA ARG A 41 -14.13 16.51 0.09
C ARG A 41 -13.64 17.91 0.44
N SER A 42 -12.40 18.02 0.91
CA SER A 42 -11.76 19.29 1.24
C SER A 42 -11.45 20.13 0.00
N SER A 43 -11.49 19.53 -1.20
CA SER A 43 -11.04 20.16 -2.47
C SER A 43 -9.62 20.70 -2.37
N GLY A 44 -8.78 20.03 -1.57
CA GLY A 44 -7.40 20.41 -1.29
C GLY A 44 -6.42 19.96 -2.38
N GLY A 45 -6.84 19.05 -3.26
CA GLY A 45 -5.98 18.39 -4.24
C GLY A 45 -5.20 17.22 -3.67
N PHE A 46 -5.50 16.81 -2.43
CA PHE A 46 -4.90 15.68 -1.73
C PHE A 46 -5.96 14.98 -0.88
N ILE A 47 -5.85 13.65 -0.78
CA ILE A 47 -6.69 12.86 0.13
C ILE A 47 -6.00 12.82 1.49
N SER A 48 -6.67 13.37 2.49
CA SER A 48 -6.26 13.27 3.90
C SER A 48 -6.50 11.87 4.47
N ALA A 49 -5.86 11.55 5.59
CA ALA A 49 -6.07 10.30 6.31
C ALA A 49 -7.55 10.05 6.65
N ASP A 50 -8.27 11.08 7.12
CA ASP A 50 -9.69 10.98 7.46
C ASP A 50 -10.57 10.72 6.22
N GLU A 51 -10.25 11.33 5.09
CA GLU A 51 -10.97 11.11 3.82
C GLU A 51 -10.74 9.71 3.28
N PHE A 52 -9.51 9.20 3.36
CA PHE A 52 -9.20 7.82 2.97
C PHE A 52 -9.92 6.79 3.85
N LEU A 53 -9.94 7.01 5.16
CA LEU A 53 -10.65 6.14 6.12
C LEU A 53 -12.17 6.31 6.06
N SER A 54 -12.69 7.31 5.35
CA SER A 54 -14.13 7.42 5.11
C SER A 54 -14.66 6.33 4.18
N VAL A 55 -13.77 5.65 3.44
CA VAL A 55 -14.07 4.47 2.63
C VAL A 55 -14.15 3.25 3.55
N PRO A 56 -15.34 2.62 3.68
CA PRO A 56 -15.53 1.50 4.60
C PRO A 56 -14.51 0.36 4.40
N GLU A 57 -14.15 0.06 3.16
CA GLU A 57 -13.21 -0.98 2.78
C GLU A 57 -11.79 -0.72 3.33
N PHE A 58 -11.39 0.55 3.39
CA PHE A 58 -10.12 0.94 4.01
C PHE A 58 -10.25 1.09 5.52
N ALA A 59 -11.39 1.56 6.04
CA ALA A 59 -11.63 1.69 7.47
C ALA A 59 -11.49 0.37 8.24
N VAL A 60 -11.89 -0.75 7.61
CA VAL A 60 -11.79 -2.10 8.20
C VAL A 60 -10.44 -2.77 7.98
N ASN A 61 -9.55 -2.18 7.16
CA ASN A 61 -8.23 -2.75 6.90
C ASN A 61 -7.30 -2.47 8.10
N PRO A 62 -6.80 -3.50 8.82
CA PRO A 62 -5.93 -3.30 9.98
C PRO A 62 -4.63 -2.57 9.65
N LEU A 63 -4.20 -2.59 8.38
CA LEU A 63 -3.01 -1.91 7.89
C LEU A 63 -3.29 -0.51 7.34
N ALA A 64 -4.54 -0.03 7.34
CA ALA A 64 -4.91 1.27 6.74
C ALA A 64 -4.10 2.43 7.32
N GLN A 65 -3.92 2.47 8.64
CA GLN A 65 -3.12 3.50 9.29
C GLN A 65 -1.65 3.48 8.86
N ARG A 66 -1.11 2.30 8.59
CA ARG A 66 0.27 2.11 8.15
C ARG A 66 0.43 2.44 6.67
N LEU A 67 -0.55 2.08 5.86
CA LEU A 67 -0.67 2.52 4.47
C LEU A 67 -0.72 4.05 4.39
N LEU A 68 -1.48 4.72 5.25
CA LEU A 68 -1.57 6.18 5.26
C LEU A 68 -0.26 6.88 5.66
N ARG A 69 0.49 6.32 6.60
CA ARG A 69 1.80 6.87 7.02
C ARG A 69 2.85 6.83 5.91
N THR A 70 2.72 5.92 4.96
CA THR A 70 3.69 5.80 3.86
C THR A 70 3.44 6.80 2.73
N VAL A 71 2.32 7.52 2.74
CA VAL A 71 1.87 8.39 1.63
C VAL A 71 1.30 9.72 2.15
N ASP A 72 1.99 10.34 3.12
CA ASP A 72 1.62 11.59 3.81
C ASP A 72 0.93 12.65 2.90
N GLY A 73 -0.41 12.61 2.85
CA GLY A 73 -1.23 13.35 1.88
C GLY A 73 -1.14 12.80 0.45
N LEU A 74 -2.12 12.01 0.03
CA LEU A 74 -2.14 11.41 -1.31
C LEU A 74 -2.60 12.40 -2.36
N ASN A 75 -1.68 12.94 -3.17
CA ASN A 75 -2.09 13.60 -4.41
C ASN A 75 -2.57 12.56 -5.45
N PHE A 76 -3.21 12.99 -6.55
CA PHE A 76 -3.79 12.06 -7.51
C PHE A 76 -2.75 11.08 -8.11
N LYS A 77 -1.54 11.56 -8.41
CA LYS A 77 -0.47 10.73 -8.98
C LYS A 77 0.01 9.68 -7.98
N GLU A 78 0.15 10.05 -6.71
CA GLU A 78 0.51 9.14 -5.61
C GLU A 78 -0.61 8.15 -5.31
N PHE A 79 -1.87 8.57 -5.38
CA PHE A 79 -3.03 7.70 -5.21
C PHE A 79 -3.06 6.59 -6.26
N VAL A 80 -2.85 6.93 -7.54
CA VAL A 80 -2.78 5.93 -8.61
C VAL A 80 -1.53 5.06 -8.48
N ALA A 81 -0.38 5.63 -8.14
CA ALA A 81 0.85 4.86 -7.90
C ALA A 81 0.68 3.86 -6.74
N PHE A 82 0.03 4.28 -5.67
CA PHE A 82 -0.30 3.44 -4.52
C PHE A 82 -1.18 2.25 -4.93
N LEU A 83 -2.25 2.51 -5.70
CA LEU A 83 -3.15 1.46 -6.18
C LEU A 83 -2.48 0.54 -7.22
N SER A 84 -1.42 1.00 -7.90
CA SER A 84 -0.74 0.21 -8.92
C SER A 84 -0.19 -1.10 -8.39
N ALA A 85 0.24 -1.15 -7.12
CA ALA A 85 0.71 -2.38 -6.48
C ALA A 85 -0.38 -3.46 -6.34
N PHE A 86 -1.65 -3.04 -6.33
CA PHE A 86 -2.81 -3.92 -6.25
C PHE A 86 -3.37 -4.27 -7.64
N SER A 87 -2.81 -3.73 -8.72
CA SER A 87 -3.27 -4.09 -10.08
C SER A 87 -2.93 -5.56 -10.37
N PRO A 88 -3.82 -6.31 -11.07
CA PRO A 88 -3.47 -7.61 -11.64
C PRO A 88 -2.28 -7.55 -12.60
N ARG A 89 -2.00 -6.37 -13.18
CA ARG A 89 -0.86 -6.13 -14.08
C ARG A 89 0.46 -5.89 -13.34
N ALA A 90 0.42 -5.74 -12.01
CA ALA A 90 1.63 -5.54 -11.22
C ALA A 90 2.45 -6.83 -11.14
N THR A 91 3.76 -6.70 -11.37
CA THR A 91 4.71 -7.81 -11.24
C THR A 91 4.83 -8.23 -9.77
N LEU A 92 5.21 -9.49 -9.55
CA LEU A 92 5.49 -9.99 -8.19
C LEU A 92 6.52 -9.12 -7.46
N GLN A 93 7.53 -8.63 -8.17
CA GLN A 93 8.56 -7.76 -7.60
C GLN A 93 7.99 -6.42 -7.10
N GLN A 94 7.09 -5.79 -7.87
CA GLN A 94 6.42 -4.55 -7.45
C GLN A 94 5.53 -4.78 -6.22
N LYS A 95 4.84 -5.92 -6.15
CA LYS A 95 4.04 -6.32 -4.97
C LYS A 95 4.94 -6.49 -3.73
N ILE A 96 6.08 -7.15 -3.89
CA ILE A 96 7.05 -7.35 -2.80
C ILE A 96 7.67 -6.01 -2.37
N GLU A 97 7.97 -5.10 -3.30
CA GLU A 97 8.46 -3.76 -2.98
C GLU A 97 7.45 -2.96 -2.17
N PHE A 98 6.17 -3.03 -2.54
CA PHE A 98 5.10 -2.40 -1.78
C PHE A 98 5.00 -2.97 -0.36
N ILE A 99 5.02 -4.30 -0.22
CA ILE A 99 5.01 -4.96 1.09
C ILE A 99 6.25 -4.53 1.90
N PHE A 100 7.43 -4.51 1.28
CA PHE A 100 8.65 -4.09 1.96
C PHE A 100 8.52 -2.67 2.52
N LYS A 101 8.02 -1.71 1.73
CA LYS A 101 7.77 -0.32 2.19
C LYS A 101 6.76 -0.25 3.32
N LEU A 102 5.77 -1.13 3.34
CA LEU A 102 4.78 -1.20 4.42
C LEU A 102 5.43 -1.62 5.75
N TYR A 103 6.40 -2.54 5.70
CA TYR A 103 7.16 -2.96 6.88
C TYR A 103 8.24 -1.91 7.26
N ASP A 104 8.98 -1.37 6.29
CA ASP A 104 10.05 -0.37 6.46
C ASP A 104 9.50 1.07 6.56
N SER A 105 8.68 1.34 7.58
CA SER A 105 7.99 2.64 7.72
C SER A 105 8.92 3.83 7.98
N ASP A 106 10.15 3.59 8.43
CA ASP A 106 11.19 4.61 8.63
C ASP A 106 12.12 4.77 7.41
N GLY A 107 11.92 3.97 6.35
CA GLY A 107 12.63 4.09 5.08
C GLY A 107 14.14 3.85 5.20
N LYS A 108 14.58 3.05 6.19
CA LYS A 108 16.01 2.77 6.39
C LYS A 108 16.56 1.74 5.40
N GLY A 109 15.70 1.14 4.57
CA GLY A 109 16.07 0.12 3.60
C GLY A 109 16.28 -1.26 4.22
N SER A 110 15.84 -1.45 5.47
CA SER A 110 15.89 -2.72 6.18
C SER A 110 14.73 -2.83 7.17
N VAL A 111 14.18 -4.02 7.31
CA VAL A 111 13.08 -4.29 8.23
C VAL A 111 13.64 -4.96 9.47
N SER A 112 13.50 -4.32 10.62
CA SER A 112 13.95 -4.86 11.90
C SER A 112 12.90 -5.78 12.53
N TYR A 113 13.32 -6.57 13.52
CA TYR A 113 12.39 -7.37 14.34
C TYR A 113 11.23 -6.53 14.91
N LYS A 114 11.53 -5.30 15.35
CA LYS A 114 10.52 -4.39 15.91
C LYS A 114 9.48 -4.00 14.85
N ASP A 115 9.91 -3.76 13.62
CA ASP A 115 9.02 -3.36 12.53
C ASP A 115 8.04 -4.48 12.18
N ILE A 116 8.52 -5.73 12.09
CA ILE A 116 7.67 -6.91 11.88
C ILE A 116 6.71 -7.10 13.05
N LEU A 117 7.19 -6.92 14.28
CA LEU A 117 6.36 -7.04 15.48
C LEU A 117 5.25 -5.99 15.51
N ASP A 118 5.56 -4.75 15.12
CA ASP A 118 4.61 -3.66 15.04
C ASP A 118 3.54 -3.95 13.97
N VAL A 119 3.92 -4.45 12.79
CA VAL A 119 2.95 -4.88 11.75
C VAL A 119 2.09 -6.06 12.24
N LEU A 120 2.68 -7.05 12.91
CA LEU A 120 1.93 -8.17 13.48
C LEU A 120 0.95 -7.70 14.56
N ARG A 121 1.31 -6.67 15.33
CA ARG A 121 0.39 -6.04 16.29
C ARG A 121 -0.78 -5.38 15.59
N ASP A 122 -0.52 -4.66 14.51
CA ASP A 122 -1.57 -4.02 13.70
C ASP A 122 -2.55 -5.08 13.14
N LEU A 123 -2.05 -6.23 12.68
CA LEU A 123 -2.86 -7.33 12.14
C LEU A 123 -3.65 -8.14 13.19
N THR A 124 -3.05 -8.36 14.36
CA THR A 124 -3.62 -9.26 15.39
C THR A 124 -4.40 -8.53 16.46
N GLY A 125 -4.21 -7.22 16.59
CA GLY A 125 -4.87 -6.39 17.60
C GLY A 125 -4.71 -6.97 19.02
N HIS A 126 -5.80 -6.99 19.77
CA HIS A 126 -5.84 -7.50 21.14
C HIS A 126 -6.07 -9.02 21.26
N PHE A 127 -6.21 -9.74 20.14
CA PHE A 127 -6.51 -11.17 20.16
C PHE A 127 -5.30 -12.04 20.55
N ILE A 128 -4.09 -11.49 20.47
CA ILE A 128 -2.82 -12.17 20.77
C ILE A 128 -2.03 -11.29 21.73
N SER A 129 -1.47 -11.89 22.79
CA SER A 129 -0.63 -11.15 23.74
C SER A 129 0.73 -10.76 23.14
N GLU A 130 1.38 -9.73 23.67
CA GLU A 130 2.73 -9.34 23.23
C GLU A 130 3.72 -10.51 23.32
N GLU A 131 3.66 -11.30 24.40
CA GLU A 131 4.54 -12.46 24.59
C GLU A 131 4.32 -13.54 23.52
N GLN A 132 3.05 -13.86 23.21
CA GLN A 132 2.71 -14.81 22.15
C GLN A 132 3.17 -14.30 20.79
N ARG A 133 3.01 -13.00 20.52
CA ARG A 133 3.44 -12.39 19.27
C ARG A 133 4.96 -12.46 19.11
N GLU A 134 5.71 -12.18 20.17
CA GLU A 134 7.16 -12.33 20.17
C GLU A 134 7.59 -13.79 19.95
N GLN A 135 6.91 -14.75 20.59
CA GLN A 135 7.22 -16.17 20.42
C GLN A 135 6.98 -16.64 18.98
N VAL A 136 5.83 -16.29 18.40
CA VAL A 136 5.50 -16.63 17.01
C VAL A 136 6.49 -15.99 16.05
N LEU A 137 6.77 -14.69 16.21
CA LEU A 137 7.72 -13.99 15.35
C LEU A 137 9.12 -14.61 15.43
N LYS A 138 9.59 -14.91 16.64
CA LYS A 138 10.88 -15.57 16.85
C LYS A 138 10.93 -16.92 16.13
N GLN A 139 9.90 -17.75 16.30
CA GLN A 139 9.83 -19.07 15.67
C GLN A 139 9.84 -18.96 14.13
N VAL A 140 9.03 -18.06 13.57
CA VAL A 140 8.96 -17.84 12.11
C VAL A 140 10.30 -17.37 11.54
N LEU A 141 11.00 -16.46 12.23
CA LEU A 141 12.32 -16.01 11.80
C LEU A 141 13.36 -17.13 11.87
N GLU A 142 13.38 -17.92 12.95
CA GLU A 142 14.30 -19.04 13.11
C GLU A 142 14.05 -20.13 12.06
N GLU A 143 12.78 -20.45 11.77
CA GLU A 143 12.39 -21.40 10.70
C GLU A 143 12.81 -20.91 9.31
N ALA A 144 12.78 -19.60 9.07
CA ALA A 144 13.26 -18.99 7.85
C ALA A 144 14.80 -18.83 7.79
N GLY A 145 15.52 -19.20 8.86
CA GLY A 145 16.97 -19.16 8.95
C GLY A 145 17.57 -17.82 9.41
N TYR A 146 16.75 -16.95 9.99
CA TYR A 146 17.16 -15.65 10.53
C TYR A 146 17.23 -15.66 12.06
N ARG A 147 18.05 -14.78 12.63
CA ARG A 147 18.17 -14.59 14.09
C ARG A 147 17.27 -13.43 14.55
N LYS A 148 16.95 -13.37 15.85
CA LYS A 148 16.10 -12.30 16.44
C LYS A 148 16.63 -10.88 16.19
N ASP A 149 17.94 -10.72 16.06
CA ASP A 149 18.66 -9.47 15.81
C ASP A 149 18.96 -9.21 14.32
N SER A 150 18.48 -10.09 13.42
CA SER A 150 18.64 -9.89 11.99
C SER A 150 17.75 -8.77 11.49
N SER A 151 18.30 -7.94 10.60
CA SER A 151 17.52 -6.97 9.81
C SER A 151 17.34 -7.55 8.41
N LEU A 152 16.09 -7.63 7.95
CA LEU A 152 15.76 -8.17 6.64
C LEU A 152 15.87 -7.08 5.58
N VAL A 153 16.63 -7.34 4.53
CA VAL A 153 16.71 -6.43 3.37
C VAL A 153 15.72 -6.84 2.29
N PHE A 154 15.55 -6.01 1.27
CA PHE A 154 14.64 -6.30 0.16
C PHE A 154 14.88 -7.68 -0.48
N ALA A 155 16.14 -8.10 -0.62
CA ALA A 155 16.48 -9.41 -1.16
C ALA A 155 15.91 -10.58 -0.32
N ASP A 156 15.85 -10.42 1.00
CA ASP A 156 15.27 -11.42 1.90
C ASP A 156 13.75 -11.52 1.70
N PHE A 157 13.08 -10.37 1.52
CA PHE A 157 11.65 -10.32 1.20
C PHE A 157 11.35 -10.99 -0.14
N VAL A 158 12.17 -10.79 -1.17
CA VAL A 158 12.03 -11.47 -2.46
C VAL A 158 12.17 -12.99 -2.29
N LYS A 159 13.11 -13.45 -1.44
CA LYS A 159 13.30 -14.87 -1.17
C LYS A 159 12.12 -15.48 -0.38
N ILE A 160 11.59 -14.76 0.61
CA ILE A 160 10.49 -15.22 1.47
C ILE A 160 9.15 -15.21 0.73
N LEU A 161 8.83 -14.10 0.05
CA LEU A 161 7.55 -13.85 -0.61
C LEU A 161 7.55 -14.22 -2.10
N GLY A 162 8.67 -14.70 -2.64
CA GLY A 162 8.80 -15.12 -4.04
C GLY A 162 7.96 -16.33 -4.44
N ASN A 163 7.15 -16.89 -3.53
CA ASN A 163 6.26 -18.00 -3.79
C ASN A 163 4.97 -17.54 -4.51
N PRO A 164 4.44 -18.35 -5.44
CA PRO A 164 3.31 -17.98 -6.31
C PRO A 164 1.95 -17.82 -5.61
N GLY A 165 1.91 -17.93 -4.28
CA GLY A 165 0.69 -17.79 -3.47
C GLY A 165 0.31 -16.34 -3.16
N LEU A 166 1.20 -15.36 -3.39
CA LEU A 166 0.93 -13.96 -3.07
C LEU A 166 -0.11 -13.37 -4.04
N LYS A 167 -1.35 -13.22 -3.55
CA LYS A 167 -2.43 -12.54 -4.27
C LYS A 167 -2.74 -11.19 -3.61
N MET A 168 -2.43 -10.13 -4.34
CA MET A 168 -2.71 -8.75 -3.96
C MET A 168 -3.27 -8.09 -5.21
N GLU A 169 -4.56 -8.31 -5.45
CA GLU A 169 -5.24 -7.97 -6.70
C GLU A 169 -6.58 -7.31 -6.38
N VAL A 170 -6.77 -6.12 -6.94
CA VAL A 170 -8.00 -5.32 -6.85
C VAL A 170 -8.29 -4.82 -8.26
N GLU A 171 -9.49 -5.10 -8.76
CA GLU A 171 -9.95 -4.60 -10.06
C GLU A 171 -10.54 -3.20 -9.92
N VAL A 172 -10.22 -2.33 -10.88
CA VAL A 172 -10.82 -1.01 -10.99
C VAL A 172 -12.04 -1.13 -11.89
N PRO A 173 -13.27 -0.94 -11.38
CA PRO A 173 -14.44 -0.95 -12.23
C PRO A 173 -14.42 0.28 -13.13
N VAL A 174 -14.67 0.02 -14.41
CA VAL A 174 -14.87 1.01 -15.48
C VAL A 174 -16.31 0.85 -15.93
N ASP A 175 -17.19 1.70 -15.40
CA ASP A 175 -18.57 1.84 -15.88
C ASP A 175 -18.63 2.83 -17.06
#